data_AF-A0A397UCT5-F1
#
_entry.id   AF-A0A397UCT5-F1
#
_cell.length_a   1.000
_cell.length_b   1.000
_cell.length_c   1.000
_cell.angle_alpha   90.00
_cell.angle_beta   90.00
_cell.angle_gamma   90.00
#
_symmetry.space_group_name_H-M   'P 1'
#
loop_
_entity.id
_entity.type
_entity.pdbx_description
1 polymer ?
#
loop_
_entity_poly.entity_id
_entity_poly.type
_entity_poly.pdbx_seq_one_letter_code
_entity_poly.pdbx_strand_id
1 'polypeptide(L)'
;MPNRDFDKKYCIIRISNFHEWAWSVDDEGIGSIRARALPGIGNWKLWSSTQIEKIVKKRKLEKPNPICTSHSYSCKAWVTPIVDRQKIQQHLERLFHIGTANLRQKMTAEQMHIELKTLAQEGIVPLSDIPKVSSIRNWISGFSQRWKEAMALRSLEENLSENF
;
A
#
# COMPACT_ATOMS: atom_id res chain seq x y z
N MET A 1 -23.42 -14.29 18.27
CA MET A 1 -23.21 -13.82 16.89
C MET A 1 -24.55 -13.38 16.32
N PRO A 2 -24.81 -12.11 15.98
CA PRO A 2 -26.06 -11.77 15.31
C PRO A 2 -25.89 -11.87 13.79
N ASN A 3 -26.89 -12.55 13.24
CA ASN A 3 -27.21 -12.79 11.84
C ASN A 3 -27.14 -11.50 11.01
N ARG A 4 -26.36 -11.50 9.92
CA ARG A 4 -26.31 -10.40 8.95
C ARG A 4 -27.11 -10.82 7.71
N ASP A 5 -28.40 -10.56 7.74
CA ASP A 5 -29.22 -10.59 6.52
C ASP A 5 -28.72 -9.49 5.58
N PHE A 6 -28.14 -9.89 4.46
CA PHE A 6 -27.75 -8.98 3.39
C PHE A 6 -28.97 -8.67 2.53
N ASP A 7 -29.87 -7.85 3.04
CA ASP A 7 -30.77 -7.13 2.16
C ASP A 7 -29.92 -6.31 1.20
N LYS A 8 -30.01 -6.62 -0.10
CA LYS A 8 -29.27 -5.97 -1.18
C LYS A 8 -29.58 -4.46 -1.18
N LYS A 9 -28.81 -3.69 -0.42
CA LYS A 9 -28.72 -2.24 -0.58
C LYS A 9 -28.04 -1.99 -1.91
N TYR A 10 -28.83 -1.64 -2.92
CA TYR A 10 -28.34 -1.21 -4.23
C TYR A 10 -27.58 0.11 -4.07
N CYS A 11 -26.29 0.00 -3.75
CA CYS A 11 -25.35 1.10 -3.91
C CYS A 11 -25.39 1.51 -5.39
N ILE A 12 -25.44 2.81 -5.67
CA ILE A 12 -25.34 3.31 -7.05
C ILE A 12 -23.97 2.85 -7.55
N ILE A 13 -23.97 1.85 -8.42
CA ILE A 13 -22.75 1.23 -8.95
C ILE A 13 -21.91 2.36 -9.58
N ARG A 14 -20.64 2.50 -9.13
CA ARG A 14 -19.64 3.55 -9.48
C ARG A 14 -19.57 4.82 -8.63
N ILE A 15 -20.30 4.97 -7.51
CA ILE A 15 -19.93 6.02 -6.52
C ILE A 15 -18.83 5.49 -5.60
N SER A 16 -17.64 5.24 -6.16
CA SER A 16 -16.43 4.91 -5.40
C SER A 16 -15.59 6.13 -5.05
N ASN A 17 -15.96 7.32 -5.54
CA ASN A 17 -15.10 8.50 -5.54
C ASN A 17 -15.69 9.64 -4.70
N PHE A 18 -14.80 10.31 -3.97
CA PHE A 18 -15.02 11.64 -3.40
C PHE A 18 -15.56 12.56 -4.49
N HIS A 19 -16.61 13.33 -4.18
CA HIS A 19 -17.15 14.37 -5.06
C HIS A 19 -17.25 15.67 -4.27
N GLU A 20 -16.96 16.78 -4.93
CA GLU A 20 -17.23 18.12 -4.41
C GLU A 20 -18.64 18.54 -4.85
N TRP A 21 -19.44 19.01 -3.89
CA TRP A 21 -20.81 19.48 -4.11
C TRP A 21 -20.90 20.95 -3.76
N ALA A 22 -21.60 21.73 -4.60
CA ALA A 22 -21.89 23.12 -4.31
C ALA A 22 -23.30 23.48 -4.81
N TRP A 23 -23.92 24.46 -4.14
CA TRP A 23 -25.14 25.10 -4.62
C TRP A 23 -24.80 26.11 -5.71
N SER A 24 -25.62 26.18 -6.76
CA SER A 24 -25.55 27.30 -7.71
C SER A 24 -25.99 28.58 -6.98
N VAL A 25 -25.13 29.60 -7.05
CA VAL A 25 -25.38 30.93 -6.45
C VAL A 25 -26.02 31.87 -7.48
N ASP A 26 -25.92 31.53 -8.76
CA ASP A 26 -26.39 32.34 -9.87
C ASP A 26 -27.92 32.22 -10.03
N ASP A 27 -28.55 33.33 -10.42
CA ASP A 27 -30.00 33.52 -10.57
C ASP A 27 -30.61 32.61 -11.66
N GLU A 28 -29.85 32.29 -12.70
CA GLU A 28 -30.26 31.37 -13.77
C GLU A 28 -30.31 29.89 -13.33
N GLY A 29 -29.75 29.56 -12.16
CA GLY A 29 -29.60 28.19 -11.65
C GLY A 29 -30.19 27.94 -10.26
N ILE A 30 -31.02 28.83 -9.73
CA ILE A 30 -31.58 28.73 -8.38
C ILE A 30 -32.27 27.36 -8.17
N GLY A 31 -31.88 26.66 -7.10
CA GLY A 31 -32.43 25.35 -6.73
C GLY A 31 -31.77 24.14 -7.38
N SER A 32 -30.71 24.34 -8.17
CA SER A 32 -29.90 23.25 -8.72
C SER A 32 -28.68 22.94 -7.86
N ILE A 33 -28.16 21.71 -7.97
CA ILE A 33 -26.93 21.29 -7.28
C ILE A 33 -25.88 20.94 -8.33
N ARG A 34 -24.64 21.41 -8.14
CA ARG A 34 -23.50 21.05 -8.98
C ARG A 34 -22.56 20.09 -8.25
N ALA A 35 -22.02 19.12 -9.00
CA ALA A 35 -21.04 18.16 -8.49
C ALA A 35 -19.86 17.99 -9.45
N ARG A 36 -18.64 17.82 -8.93
CA ARG A 36 -17.44 17.42 -9.71
C ARG A 36 -16.59 16.41 -8.95
N ALA A 37 -15.60 15.82 -9.61
CA ALA A 37 -14.74 14.80 -9.03
C ALA A 37 -13.92 15.35 -7.86
N LEU A 38 -13.14 16.41 -8.08
CA LEU A 38 -12.32 17.05 -7.02
C LEU A 38 -12.15 18.55 -7.31
N PRO A 39 -11.71 19.35 -6.32
CA PRO A 39 -11.36 20.74 -6.56
C PRO A 39 -10.32 20.88 -7.68
N GLY A 40 -10.64 21.63 -8.73
CA GLY A 40 -9.76 21.82 -9.89
C GLY A 40 -9.67 20.64 -10.87
N ILE A 41 -10.35 19.52 -10.62
CA ILE A 41 -10.34 18.33 -11.49
C ILE A 41 -11.78 17.96 -11.91
N GLY A 42 -12.01 17.99 -13.22
CA GLY A 42 -13.28 17.65 -13.84
C GLY A 42 -14.26 18.81 -13.90
N ASN A 43 -15.11 18.79 -14.92
CA ASN A 43 -16.14 19.79 -15.14
C ASN A 43 -17.27 19.66 -14.11
N TRP A 44 -17.88 20.78 -13.73
CA TRP A 44 -19.09 20.79 -12.93
C TRP A 44 -20.24 20.15 -13.70
N LYS A 45 -20.84 19.14 -13.11
CA LYS A 45 -22.10 18.56 -13.59
C LYS A 45 -23.25 19.18 -12.82
N LEU A 46 -24.16 19.84 -13.54
CA LEU A 46 -25.35 20.45 -12.97
C LEU A 46 -26.50 19.45 -12.91
N TRP A 47 -27.21 19.44 -11.78
CA TRP A 47 -28.41 18.66 -11.55
C TRP A 47 -29.57 19.60 -11.28
N SER A 48 -30.51 19.67 -12.21
CA SER A 48 -31.68 20.55 -12.10
C SER A 48 -32.78 19.96 -11.23
N SER A 49 -33.70 20.81 -10.76
CA SER A 49 -34.84 20.38 -9.93
C SER A 49 -35.63 19.24 -10.57
N THR A 50 -35.88 19.28 -11.88
CA THR A 50 -36.64 18.24 -12.59
C THR A 50 -35.92 16.88 -12.61
N GLN A 51 -34.58 16.88 -12.61
CA GLN A 51 -33.79 15.66 -12.53
C GLN A 51 -33.79 15.08 -11.11
N ILE A 52 -33.72 15.96 -10.10
CA ILE A 52 -33.80 15.58 -8.68
C ILE A 52 -35.18 15.03 -8.34
N GLU A 53 -36.25 15.69 -8.79
CA GLU A 53 -37.64 15.26 -8.59
C GLU A 53 -37.91 13.87 -9.18
N LYS A 54 -37.30 13.53 -10.33
CA LYS A 54 -37.41 12.18 -10.92
C LYS A 54 -36.80 11.10 -10.02
N ILE A 55 -35.79 11.43 -9.22
CA ILE A 55 -35.17 10.51 -8.26
C ILE A 55 -36.09 10.33 -7.05
N VAL A 56 -36.63 11.44 -6.52
CA VAL A 56 -37.53 11.44 -5.35
C VAL A 56 -38.85 10.73 -5.66
N LYS A 57 -39.46 10.97 -6.82
CA LYS A 57 -40.72 10.27 -7.22
C LYS A 57 -40.54 8.75 -7.31
N LYS A 58 -39.34 8.28 -7.64
CA LYS A 58 -39.03 6.84 -7.74
C LYS A 58 -38.66 6.21 -6.40
N ARG A 59 -38.39 6.99 -5.34
CA ARG A 59 -37.84 6.47 -4.07
C ARG A 59 -38.33 7.28 -2.87
N LYS A 60 -38.89 6.61 -1.87
CA LYS A 60 -39.06 7.21 -0.53
C LYS A 60 -37.67 7.40 0.08
N LEU A 61 -37.24 8.66 0.22
CA LEU A 61 -36.02 9.03 0.93
C LEU A 61 -36.35 9.13 2.41
N GLU A 62 -36.25 8.02 3.13
CA GLU A 62 -36.31 8.07 4.58
C GLU A 62 -34.95 8.49 5.14
N LYS A 63 -34.97 9.48 6.03
CA LYS A 63 -33.78 9.89 6.76
C LYS A 63 -33.29 8.69 7.56
N PRO A 64 -32.10 8.14 7.30
CA PRO A 64 -31.61 7.03 8.11
C PRO A 64 -31.37 7.53 9.52
N ASN A 65 -31.85 6.79 10.51
CA ASN A 65 -31.44 7.02 11.89
C ASN A 65 -29.95 6.70 12.00
N PRO A 66 -29.11 7.64 12.49
CA PRO A 66 -27.70 7.36 12.65
C PRO A 66 -27.54 6.24 13.68
N ILE A 67 -27.03 5.09 13.25
CA ILE A 67 -26.63 4.03 14.17
C ILE A 67 -25.24 4.42 14.66
N CYS A 68 -25.15 4.96 15.88
CA CYS A 68 -23.88 5.10 16.55
C CYS A 68 -23.45 3.72 17.04
N THR A 69 -22.58 3.04 16.27
CA THR A 69 -21.92 1.84 16.76
C THR A 69 -20.81 2.27 17.72
N SER A 70 -20.72 1.63 18.88
CA SER A 70 -19.53 1.77 19.73
C SER A 70 -18.28 1.47 18.90
N HIS A 71 -17.28 2.35 18.96
CA HIS A 71 -16.05 2.14 18.24
C HIS A 71 -15.43 0.80 18.66
N SER A 72 -14.89 0.04 17.72
CA SER A 72 -14.04 -1.08 18.10
C SER A 72 -12.74 -0.50 18.65
N TYR A 73 -12.32 -0.95 19.82
CA TYR A 73 -10.94 -0.77 20.23
C TYR A 73 -10.10 -1.68 19.34
N SER A 74 -9.17 -1.11 18.57
CA SER A 74 -8.15 -1.92 17.89
C SER A 74 -7.34 -2.64 18.95
N CYS A 75 -7.52 -3.96 19.12
CA CYS A 75 -6.68 -4.77 20.02
C CYS A 75 -5.25 -4.97 19.49
N LYS A 76 -4.86 -4.32 18.40
CA LYS A 76 -3.48 -4.37 17.87
C LYS A 76 -2.82 -3.02 18.06
N ALA A 77 -1.78 -2.99 18.90
CA ALA A 77 -0.83 -1.90 18.92
C ALA A 77 -0.20 -1.78 17.52
N TRP A 78 -0.18 -0.57 16.96
CA TRP A 78 0.54 -0.26 15.73
C TRP A 78 2.04 -0.18 16.03
N VAL A 79 2.63 -1.30 16.44
CA VAL A 79 4.09 -1.41 16.54
C VAL A 79 4.59 -1.49 15.09
N THR A 80 5.20 -0.42 14.60
CA THR A 80 5.80 -0.43 13.27
C THR A 80 7.04 -1.33 13.31
N PRO A 81 7.12 -2.45 12.57
CA PRO A 81 8.27 -3.36 12.58
C PRO A 81 9.45 -2.80 11.77
N ILE A 82 9.60 -1.47 11.73
CA ILE A 82 10.59 -0.78 10.91
C ILE A 82 12.01 -1.21 11.32
N VAL A 83 12.24 -1.42 12.62
CA VAL A 83 13.55 -1.84 13.16
C VAL A 83 13.89 -3.26 12.73
N ASP A 84 12.94 -4.19 12.75
CA ASP A 84 13.20 -5.61 12.51
C ASP A 84 13.42 -5.94 11.03
N ARG A 85 12.70 -5.24 10.13
CA ARG A 85 12.93 -5.40 8.69
C ARG A 85 14.32 -4.94 8.25
N GLN A 86 14.83 -3.86 8.83
CA GLN A 86 16.16 -3.36 8.49
C GLN A 86 17.26 -4.32 8.95
N LYS A 87 17.10 -4.94 10.13
CA LYS A 87 18.02 -5.98 10.63
C LYS A 87 18.07 -7.21 9.71
N ILE A 88 16.92 -7.65 9.19
CA ILE A 88 16.86 -8.78 8.26
C ILE A 88 17.59 -8.46 6.95
N GLN A 89 17.40 -7.25 6.42
CA GLN A 89 18.12 -6.81 5.22
C GLN A 89 19.64 -6.79 5.44
N GLN A 90 20.11 -6.23 6.55
CA GLN A 90 21.53 -6.22 6.90
C GLN A 90 22.12 -7.63 7.00
N HIS A 91 21.39 -8.57 7.59
CA HIS A 91 21.84 -9.96 7.65
C HIS A 91 21.89 -10.60 6.26
N LEU A 92 20.88 -10.40 5.42
CA LEU A 92 20.88 -10.89 4.05
C LEU A 92 22.07 -10.32 3.24
N GLU A 93 22.38 -9.04 3.39
CA GLU A 93 23.54 -8.39 2.77
C GLU A 93 24.85 -9.02 3.26
N ARG A 94 25.02 -9.17 4.59
CA ARG A 94 26.20 -9.81 5.17
C ARG A 94 26.42 -11.22 4.61
N LEU A 95 25.36 -12.04 4.60
CA LEU A 95 25.41 -13.42 4.09
C LEU A 95 25.73 -13.45 2.59
N PHE A 96 25.19 -12.51 1.81
CA PHE A 96 25.52 -12.37 0.39
C PHE A 96 27.00 -12.02 0.19
N HIS A 97 27.51 -11.06 0.97
CA HIS A 97 28.91 -10.63 0.88
C HIS A 97 29.91 -11.73 1.23
N ILE A 98 29.60 -12.55 2.24
CA ILE A 98 30.39 -13.75 2.57
C ILE A 98 30.54 -14.66 1.34
N GLY A 99 29.44 -14.90 0.62
CA GLY A 99 29.44 -15.70 -0.61
C GLY A 99 30.19 -15.06 -1.78
N THR A 100 30.21 -13.72 -1.87
CA THR A 100 31.01 -13.00 -2.88
C THR A 100 32.51 -13.00 -2.57
N ALA A 101 32.89 -12.93 -1.29
CA ALA A 101 34.29 -12.98 -0.86
C ALA A 101 34.86 -14.41 -0.93
N ASN A 102 34.03 -15.42 -0.68
CA ASN A 102 34.40 -16.82 -0.76
C ASN A 102 33.31 -17.66 -1.44
N LEU A 103 33.58 -18.10 -2.67
CA LEU A 103 32.66 -18.91 -3.47
C LEU A 103 32.28 -20.24 -2.79
N ARG A 104 33.14 -20.83 -1.95
CA ARG A 104 32.82 -22.06 -1.21
C ARG A 104 31.79 -21.85 -0.12
N GLN A 105 31.63 -20.61 0.32
CA GLN A 105 30.65 -20.19 1.33
C GLN A 105 29.45 -19.49 0.71
N LYS A 106 29.29 -19.54 -0.62
CA LYS A 106 28.14 -18.98 -1.31
C LYS A 106 26.87 -19.70 -0.87
N MET A 107 25.97 -18.94 -0.26
CA MET A 107 24.73 -19.49 0.28
C MET A 107 23.60 -19.43 -0.73
N THR A 108 22.79 -20.50 -0.78
CA THR A 108 21.51 -20.50 -1.50
C THR A 108 20.43 -19.80 -0.69
N ALA A 109 19.29 -19.50 -1.31
CA ALA A 109 18.16 -18.88 -0.62
C ALA A 109 17.66 -19.74 0.57
N GLU A 110 17.72 -21.06 0.42
CA GLU A 110 17.35 -22.02 1.46
C GLU A 110 18.33 -21.96 2.65
N GLN A 111 19.63 -21.87 2.37
CA GLN A 111 20.66 -21.76 3.41
C GLN A 111 20.58 -20.41 4.14
N MET A 112 20.39 -19.30 3.43
CA MET A 112 20.17 -17.99 4.05
C MET A 112 18.92 -17.98 4.94
N HIS A 113 17.88 -18.70 4.54
CA HIS A 113 16.67 -18.85 5.37
C HIS A 113 16.92 -19.68 6.65
N ILE A 114 17.82 -20.67 6.61
CA ILE A 114 18.22 -21.42 7.81
C ILE A 114 19.00 -20.51 8.77
N GLU A 115 19.95 -19.74 8.28
CA GLU A 115 20.68 -18.76 9.11
C GLU A 115 19.75 -17.76 9.79
N LEU A 116 18.77 -17.22 9.04
CA LEU A 116 17.77 -16.31 9.62
C LEU A 116 16.91 -16.98 10.71
N LYS A 117 16.65 -18.29 10.60
CA LYS A 117 15.97 -19.04 11.66
C LYS A 117 16.84 -19.21 12.89
N THR A 118 18.13 -19.49 12.73
CA THR A 118 19.09 -19.56 13.84
C THR A 118 19.12 -18.23 14.60
N LEU A 119 19.22 -17.11 13.89
CA LEU A 119 19.20 -15.77 14.48
C LEU A 119 17.89 -15.44 15.21
N ALA A 120 16.77 -15.99 14.72
CA ALA A 120 15.49 -15.84 15.40
C ALA A 120 15.40 -16.70 16.68
N GLN A 121 16.03 -17.88 16.69
CA GLN A 121 16.15 -18.72 17.89
C GLN A 121 17.05 -18.07 18.95
N GLU A 122 18.06 -17.31 18.52
CA GLU A 122 18.94 -16.51 19.38
C GLU A 122 18.27 -15.22 19.89
N GLY A 123 17.04 -14.92 19.45
CA GLY A 123 16.29 -13.73 19.87
C GLY A 123 16.76 -12.42 19.23
N ILE A 124 17.61 -12.48 18.21
CA ILE A 124 18.15 -11.29 17.51
C ILE A 124 17.08 -10.67 16.58
N VAL A 125 16.24 -11.53 15.99
CA VAL A 125 15.16 -11.16 15.06
C VAL A 125 13.87 -11.89 15.45
N PRO A 126 12.69 -11.25 15.42
CA PRO A 126 11.44 -11.95 15.70
C PRO A 126 11.13 -13.01 14.63
N LEU A 127 10.70 -14.19 15.08
CA LEU A 127 10.32 -15.32 14.22
C LEU A 127 9.22 -14.95 13.20
N SER A 128 8.37 -13.98 13.53
CA SER A 128 7.29 -13.48 12.66
C SER A 128 7.79 -12.83 11.39
N ASP A 129 9.03 -12.31 11.40
CA ASP A 129 9.52 -11.42 10.35
C ASP A 129 10.43 -12.16 9.37
N ILE A 130 10.70 -13.45 9.59
CA ILE A 130 11.52 -14.25 8.68
C ILE A 130 10.85 -14.30 7.29
N PRO A 131 11.51 -13.80 6.25
CA PRO A 131 10.96 -13.80 4.91
C PRO A 131 10.92 -15.23 4.34
N LYS A 132 9.94 -15.49 3.47
CA LYS A 132 9.84 -16.75 2.75
C LYS A 132 11.08 -16.96 1.86
N VAL A 133 11.46 -18.22 1.63
CA VAL A 133 12.57 -18.58 0.74
C VAL A 133 12.42 -17.96 -0.66
N SER A 134 11.20 -17.89 -1.20
CA SER A 134 10.94 -17.23 -2.50
C SER A 134 11.22 -15.73 -2.46
N SER A 135 10.90 -15.05 -1.36
CA SER A 135 11.22 -13.64 -1.15
C SER A 135 12.72 -13.43 -1.06
N ILE A 136 13.45 -14.32 -0.37
CA ILE A 136 14.92 -14.30 -0.31
C ILE A 136 15.51 -14.50 -1.70
N ARG A 137 15.01 -15.46 -2.49
CA ARG A 137 15.46 -15.70 -3.86
C ARG A 137 15.28 -14.46 -4.75
N ASN A 138 14.10 -13.84 -4.70
CA ASN A 138 13.83 -12.61 -5.44
C ASN A 138 14.74 -11.46 -4.98
N TRP A 139 14.98 -11.36 -3.67
CA TRP A 139 15.91 -10.37 -3.12
C TRP A 139 17.33 -10.60 -3.61
N ILE A 140 17.84 -11.84 -3.61
CA ILE A 140 19.18 -12.18 -4.15
C ILE A 140 19.28 -11.78 -5.62
N SER A 141 18.28 -12.09 -6.44
CA SER A 141 18.27 -11.72 -7.86
C SER A 141 18.35 -10.20 -8.05
N GLY A 142 17.50 -9.44 -7.36
CA GLY A 142 17.49 -7.97 -7.44
C GLY A 142 18.76 -7.34 -6.88
N PHE A 143 19.27 -7.84 -5.76
CA PHE A 143 20.49 -7.36 -5.14
C PHE A 143 21.72 -7.64 -6.01
N SER A 144 21.81 -8.85 -6.59
CA SER A 144 22.91 -9.23 -7.50
C SER A 144 22.97 -8.33 -8.73
N GLN A 145 21.82 -7.93 -9.28
CA GLN A 145 21.76 -7.01 -10.42
C GLN A 145 22.30 -5.63 -10.02
N ARG A 146 21.77 -5.04 -8.94
CA ARG A 146 22.22 -3.73 -8.45
C ARG A 146 23.71 -3.73 -8.08
N TRP A 147 24.20 -4.82 -7.51
CA TRP A 147 25.62 -4.99 -7.19
C TRP A 147 26.49 -4.97 -8.44
N LYS A 148 26.10 -5.70 -9.49
CA LYS A 148 26.81 -5.69 -10.78
C LYS A 148 26.81 -4.30 -11.42
N GLU A 149 25.67 -3.61 -11.40
CA GLU A 149 25.54 -2.23 -11.91
C GLU A 149 26.47 -1.29 -11.13
N ALA A 150 26.48 -1.36 -9.79
CA ALA A 150 27.36 -0.55 -8.95
C ALA A 150 28.85 -0.83 -9.17
N MET A 151 29.23 -2.09 -9.34
CA MET A 151 30.62 -2.48 -9.67
C MET A 151 31.05 -1.95 -11.04
N ALA A 152 30.15 -2.01 -12.04
CA ALA A 152 30.41 -1.47 -13.36
C ALA A 152 30.63 0.05 -13.32
N LEU A 153 29.80 0.78 -12.56
CA LEU A 153 29.95 2.23 -12.38
C LEU A 153 31.28 2.59 -11.70
N ARG A 154 31.67 1.87 -10.63
CA ARG A 154 32.97 2.09 -9.97
C ARG A 154 34.15 1.88 -10.90
N SER A 155 34.12 0.81 -11.70
CA SER A 155 35.17 0.54 -12.67
C SER A 155 35.27 1.67 -13.72
N LEU A 156 34.14 2.22 -14.18
CA LEU A 156 34.16 3.36 -15.11
C LEU A 156 34.76 4.62 -14.45
N GLU A 157 34.43 4.88 -13.19
CA GLU A 157 34.96 6.03 -12.45
C GLU A 157 36.47 5.92 -12.18
N GLU A 158 36.95 4.73 -11.80
CA GLU A 158 38.39 4.44 -11.66
C GLU A 158 39.14 4.70 -12.98
N ASN A 159 38.62 4.19 -14.10
CA ASN A 159 39.20 4.42 -15.43
C ASN A 159 39.23 5.90 -15.82
N LEU A 160 38.25 6.72 -15.41
CA LEU A 160 38.27 8.16 -15.66
C LEU A 160 39.28 8.89 -14.79
N SER A 161 39.50 8.42 -13.55
CA SER A 161 40.42 9.04 -12.60
C SER A 161 41.89 8.77 -12.87
N GLU A 162 42.24 7.63 -13.49
CA GLU A 162 43.63 7.28 -13.86
C GLU A 162 44.12 7.96 -15.15
N ASN A 163 43.24 8.63 -15.89
CA ASN A 163 43.55 9.31 -17.16
C ASN A 163 43.80 10.82 -17.01
N PHE A 164 44.05 11.32 -15.79
CA PHE A 164 44.41 12.72 -15.50
C PHE A 164 45.72 12.83 -14.72
#